data_AF-A0A1C4FFD4-F1
#
_entry.id   AF-A0A1C4FFD4-F1
#
_cell.length_a   1.000
_cell.length_b   1.000
_cell.length_c   1.000
_cell.angle_alpha   90.00
_cell.angle_beta   90.00
_cell.angle_gamma   90.00
#
_symmetry.space_group_name_H-M   'P 1'
#
loop_
_entity.id
_entity.type
_entity.pdbx_description
1 polymer ?
#
loop_
_entity_poly.entity_id
_entity_poly.type
_entity_poly.pdbx_seq_one_letter_code
_entity_poly.pdbx_strand_id
1 'polypeptide(L)'
;MFLIILDEHYKTANSNGISKKRLQQRVYRYDWDIERAMTQPIGTKKMDFDRKHGEWMHIAEQNGISRYTFYSRLKGGWSYELAATKPPGKQGNRYDENGELKEII
;
A
#
# COMPACT_ATOMS: atom_id res chain seq x y z
N MET A 1 -6.08 -0.10 37.10
CA MET A 1 -7.05 -1.20 36.94
C MET A 1 -6.41 -2.23 36.04
N PHE A 2 -6.13 -3.45 36.52
CA PHE A 2 -5.60 -4.51 35.65
C PHE A 2 -6.78 -5.16 34.91
N LEU A 3 -6.88 -4.94 33.60
CA LEU A 3 -7.85 -5.66 32.76
C LEU A 3 -7.33 -7.09 32.52
N ILE A 4 -8.05 -8.08 33.06
CA ILE A 4 -7.75 -9.50 32.86
C ILE A 4 -8.47 -9.98 31.60
N ILE A 5 -7.74 -10.59 30.67
CA ILE A 5 -8.31 -11.17 29.45
C ILE A 5 -8.63 -12.65 29.70
N LEU A 6 -9.91 -12.99 29.63
CA LEU A 6 -10.47 -14.34 29.74
C LEU A 6 -10.47 -15.09 28.39
N ASP A 7 -10.64 -16.41 28.44
CA ASP A 7 -10.71 -17.25 27.24
C ASP A 7 -11.86 -16.86 26.29
N GLU A 8 -13.01 -16.48 26.86
CA GLU A 8 -14.16 -15.98 26.11
C GLU A 8 -13.84 -14.73 25.27
N HIS A 9 -13.00 -13.83 25.79
CA HIS A 9 -12.59 -12.65 25.03
C HIS A 9 -11.72 -13.01 23.82
N TYR A 10 -10.92 -14.06 23.93
CA TYR A 10 -10.16 -14.57 22.78
C TYR A 10 -11.07 -15.22 21.74
N LYS A 11 -12.12 -15.94 22.15
CA LYS A 11 -13.12 -16.51 21.23
C LYS A 11 -13.85 -15.41 20.46
N THR A 12 -14.36 -14.40 21.16
CA THR A 12 -15.06 -13.25 20.53
C THR A 12 -14.15 -12.47 19.61
N ALA A 13 -12.93 -12.14 20.04
CA ALA A 13 -11.96 -11.45 19.19
C ALA A 13 -11.63 -12.25 17.92
N ASN A 14 -11.47 -13.58 18.03
CA ASN A 14 -11.17 -14.43 16.90
C ASN A 14 -12.32 -14.45 15.87
N SER A 15 -13.58 -14.49 16.34
CA SER A 15 -14.76 -14.36 15.47
C SER A 15 -14.81 -13.02 14.74
N ASN A 16 -14.24 -11.96 15.31
CA ASN A 16 -14.10 -10.63 14.70
C ASN A 16 -12.81 -10.46 13.89
N GLY A 17 -12.07 -11.55 13.62
CA GLY A 17 -10.82 -11.51 12.85
C GLY A 17 -9.62 -10.92 13.60
N ILE A 18 -9.69 -10.82 14.93
CA ILE A 18 -8.64 -10.26 15.79
C ILE A 18 -7.90 -11.40 16.49
N SER A 19 -6.64 -11.60 16.11
CA SER A 19 -5.78 -12.61 16.76
C SER A 19 -5.56 -12.33 18.26
N LYS A 20 -5.26 -13.38 19.03
CA LYS A 20 -4.93 -13.28 20.47
C LYS A 20 -3.85 -12.23 20.78
N LYS A 21 -2.77 -12.23 19.99
CA LYS A 21 -1.66 -11.25 20.12
C LYS A 21 -2.14 -9.81 19.90
N ARG A 22 -3.06 -9.59 18.95
CA ARG A 22 -3.63 -8.26 18.68
C ARG A 22 -4.54 -7.79 19.82
N LEU A 23 -5.36 -8.69 20.36
CA LEU A 23 -6.20 -8.38 21.52
C LEU A 23 -5.33 -7.96 22.72
N GLN A 24 -4.31 -8.75 23.06
CA GLN A 24 -3.36 -8.42 24.13
C GLN A 24 -2.66 -7.08 23.90
N GLN A 25 -2.24 -6.80 22.66
CA GLN A 25 -1.63 -5.52 22.33
C GLN A 25 -2.60 -4.35 22.55
N ARG A 26 -3.86 -4.49 22.13
CA ARG A 26 -4.89 -3.45 22.33
C ARG A 26 -5.14 -3.17 23.81
N VAL A 27 -5.26 -4.21 24.64
CA VAL A 27 -5.53 -4.06 26.07
C VAL A 27 -4.32 -3.57 26.85
N TYR A 28 -3.15 -4.21 26.70
CA TYR A 28 -2.00 -3.94 27.58
C TYR A 28 -1.04 -2.87 27.09
N ARG A 29 -0.99 -2.60 25.78
CA ARG A 29 -0.08 -1.61 25.21
C ARG A 29 -0.78 -0.32 24.82
N TYR A 30 -2.03 -0.42 24.40
CA TYR A 30 -2.81 0.74 23.95
C TYR A 30 -3.88 1.17 24.96
N ASP A 31 -4.00 0.44 26.08
CA ASP A 31 -4.96 0.70 27.16
C ASP A 31 -6.41 0.82 26.66
N TRP A 32 -6.76 0.01 25.64
CA TRP A 32 -8.14 -0.07 25.18
C TRP A 32 -8.97 -0.90 26.16
N ASP A 33 -10.23 -0.51 26.31
CA ASP A 33 -11.23 -1.34 26.95
C ASP A 33 -11.42 -2.65 26.17
N ILE A 34 -11.83 -3.71 26.89
CA ILE A 34 -11.94 -5.07 26.32
C ILE A 34 -12.96 -5.10 25.18
N GLU A 35 -14.10 -4.43 25.33
CA GLU A 35 -15.16 -4.34 24.32
C GLU A 35 -14.63 -3.79 23.00
N ARG A 36 -14.01 -2.61 23.03
CA ARG A 36 -13.36 -1.98 21.89
C ARG A 36 -12.23 -2.83 21.33
N ALA A 37 -11.45 -3.47 22.21
CA ALA A 37 -10.33 -4.30 21.80
C ALA A 37 -10.76 -5.54 21.00
N MET A 38 -11.94 -6.11 21.29
CA MET A 38 -12.51 -7.27 20.59
C MET A 38 -13.32 -6.90 19.33
N THR A 39 -13.84 -5.68 19.23
CA THR A 39 -14.82 -5.33 18.17
C THR A 39 -14.26 -4.41 17.10
N GLN A 40 -13.31 -3.53 17.45
CA GLN A 40 -12.78 -2.57 16.48
C GLN A 40 -12.08 -3.33 15.34
N PRO A 41 -12.44 -3.08 14.06
CA PRO A 41 -11.81 -3.76 12.95
C PRO A 41 -10.31 -3.47 12.91
N ILE A 42 -9.52 -4.44 12.44
CA ILE A 42 -8.10 -4.20 12.19
C ILE A 42 -8.03 -3.20 11.04
N GLY A 43 -7.45 -2.03 11.30
CA GLY A 43 -7.16 -1.06 10.25
C GLY A 43 -6.30 -1.72 9.19
N THR A 44 -6.88 -1.99 8.02
CA THR A 44 -6.10 -2.38 6.87
C THR A 44 -5.40 -1.11 6.41
N LYS A 45 -4.10 -0.99 6.72
CA LYS A 45 -3.23 -0.30 5.77
C LYS A 45 -3.18 -1.17 4.52
N LYS A 46 -4.28 -1.25 3.76
CA LYS A 46 -4.11 -1.37 2.33
C LYS A 46 -3.29 -0.12 2.01
N MET A 47 -2.01 -0.31 1.69
CA MET A 47 -1.40 0.66 0.83
C MET A 47 -2.24 0.59 -0.44
N ASP A 48 -3.31 1.37 -0.50
CA ASP A 48 -3.97 1.70 -1.75
C ASP A 48 -2.88 2.41 -2.55
N PHE A 49 -2.11 1.63 -3.29
CA PHE A 49 -1.14 2.15 -4.25
C PHE A 49 -1.90 2.95 -5.31
N ASP A 50 -3.15 2.53 -5.60
CA ASP A 50 -4.18 3.25 -6.34
C ASP A 50 -4.40 4.66 -5.78
N ARG A 51 -4.30 4.88 -4.46
CA ARG A 51 -4.48 6.23 -3.91
C ARG A 51 -3.34 7.18 -4.25
N LYS A 52 -2.11 6.68 -4.46
CA LYS A 52 -0.96 7.55 -4.76
C LYS A 52 -0.80 7.82 -6.25
N HIS A 53 -1.03 6.82 -7.09
CA HIS A 53 -0.80 6.91 -8.53
C HIS A 53 -2.08 6.78 -9.35
N GLY A 54 -3.25 6.68 -8.70
CA GLY A 54 -4.55 6.61 -9.33
C GLY A 54 -4.69 5.39 -10.24
N GLU A 55 -5.55 5.58 -11.24
CA GLU A 55 -5.81 4.64 -12.33
C GLU A 55 -4.57 4.31 -13.18
N TRP A 56 -3.52 5.15 -13.15
CA TRP A 56 -2.32 4.92 -13.96
C TRP A 56 -1.59 3.63 -13.60
N MET A 57 -1.71 3.19 -12.34
CA MET A 57 -1.21 1.89 -11.91
C MET A 57 -1.94 0.75 -12.63
N HIS A 58 -3.28 0.81 -12.72
CA HIS A 58 -4.06 -0.18 -13.45
C HIS A 58 -3.79 -0.15 -14.95
N ILE A 59 -3.66 1.05 -15.53
CA ILE A 59 -3.29 1.20 -16.95
C ILE A 59 -1.92 0.57 -17.22
N ALA A 60 -0.94 0.76 -16.32
CA ALA A 60 0.38 0.14 -16.43
C ALA A 60 0.28 -1.40 -16.40
N GLU A 61 -0.49 -1.97 -15.46
CA GLU A 61 -0.68 -3.42 -15.38
C GLU A 61 -1.37 -3.98 -16.63
N GLN A 62 -2.40 -3.30 -17.14
CA GLN A 62 -3.08 -3.66 -18.39
C GLN A 62 -2.13 -3.64 -19.59
N ASN A 63 -1.16 -2.71 -19.60
CA ASN A 63 -0.12 -2.63 -20.62
C ASN A 63 1.08 -3.57 -20.35
N GLY A 64 0.97 -4.50 -19.40
CA GLY A 64 2.03 -5.47 -19.08
C GLY A 64 3.26 -4.85 -18.41
N ILE A 65 3.14 -3.64 -17.88
CA ILE A 65 4.22 -2.93 -17.19
C ILE A 65 4.14 -3.26 -15.70
N SER A 66 5.20 -3.87 -15.19
CA SER A 66 5.27 -4.21 -13.76
C SER A 66 5.19 -2.95 -12.89
N ARG A 67 4.65 -3.08 -11.67
CA ARG A 67 4.58 -1.98 -10.71
C ARG A 67 5.95 -1.36 -10.44
N TYR A 68 6.96 -2.22 -10.34
CA TYR A 68 8.33 -1.78 -10.13
C TYR A 68 8.83 -0.91 -11.29
N THR A 69 8.57 -1.33 -12.53
CA THR A 69 8.93 -0.58 -13.73
C THR A 69 8.22 0.77 -13.79
N PHE A 70 6.90 0.79 -13.57
CA PHE A 70 6.11 2.01 -13.54
C PHE A 70 6.64 3.00 -12.49
N TYR A 71 6.91 2.53 -11.28
CA TYR A 71 7.45 3.35 -10.20
C TYR A 71 8.87 3.87 -10.50
N SER A 72 9.73 3.03 -11.05
CA SER A 72 11.09 3.43 -11.44
C SER A 72 11.06 4.53 -12.50
N ARG A 73 10.09 4.52 -13.42
CA ARG A 73 9.90 5.56 -14.43
C ARG A 73 9.42 6.87 -13.82
N LEU A 74 8.44 6.83 -12.92
CA LEU A 74 8.00 8.03 -12.18
C LEU A 74 9.15 8.63 -11.35
N LYS A 75 9.93 7.80 -10.66
CA LYS A 75 11.13 8.25 -9.92
C LYS A 75 12.19 8.85 -10.85
N GLY A 76 12.27 8.35 -12.09
CA GLY A 76 13.11 8.89 -13.16
C GLY A 76 12.54 10.12 -13.87
N GLY A 77 11.44 10.70 -13.39
CA GLY A 77 10.84 11.93 -13.92
C GLY A 77 9.91 11.72 -15.12
N TRP A 78 9.49 10.50 -15.41
CA TRP A 78 8.54 10.24 -16.49
C TRP A 78 7.15 10.74 -16.12
N SER A 79 6.39 11.20 -17.12
CA SER A 79 4.96 11.43 -16.96
C SER A 79 4.23 10.11 -16.68
N TYR A 80 3.07 10.21 -16.04
CA TYR A 80 2.22 9.06 -15.73
C TYR A 80 1.83 8.25 -16.97
N GLU A 81 1.44 8.94 -18.04
CA GLU A 81 1.10 8.34 -19.33
C GLU A 81 2.27 7.57 -19.92
N LEU A 82 3.45 8.20 -20.00
CA LEU A 82 4.64 7.57 -20.56
C LEU A 82 5.08 6.38 -19.70
N ALA A 83 4.99 6.53 -18.37
CA ALA A 83 5.34 5.49 -17.42
C ALA A 83 4.43 4.25 -17.56
N ALA A 84 3.14 4.46 -17.83
CA ALA A 84 2.10 3.44 -17.88
C ALA A 84 1.86 2.84 -19.28
N THR A 85 2.42 3.39 -20.36
CA THR A 85 2.16 2.92 -21.73
C THR A 85 3.40 2.42 -22.48
N LYS A 86 4.61 2.87 -22.09
CA LYS A 86 5.83 2.45 -22.78
C LYS A 86 6.22 1.00 -22.43
N PRO A 87 6.49 0.09 -23.38
CA PRO A 87 6.89 -1.29 -23.05
C PRO A 87 8.28 -1.36 -22.38
N PRO A 88 8.49 -2.29 -21.42
CA PRO A 88 9.80 -2.52 -20.79
C PRO A 88 10.82 -3.07 -21.81
N GLY A 89 12.08 -2.62 -21.74
CA GLY A 89 13.14 -3.04 -22.67
C GLY A 89 13.54 -2.00 -23.71
N LYS A 90 12.75 -0.92 -23.89
CA LYS A 90 13.23 0.30 -24.55
C LYS A 90 13.82 1.22 -23.47
N GLN A 91 15.14 1.44 -23.50
CA GLN A 91 15.80 2.37 -22.57
C GLN A 91 15.10 3.74 -22.62
N GLY A 92 14.89 4.34 -21.46
CA GLY A 92 14.42 5.72 -21.34
C GLY A 92 15.48 6.68 -21.85
N ASN A 93 15.48 6.96 -23.15
CA ASN A 93 16.25 8.07 -23.68
C ASN A 93 15.71 9.37 -23.04
N ARG A 94 16.58 10.19 -22.44
CA ARG A 94 17.31 11.30 -23.07
C ARG A 94 16.43 12.44 -23.60
N TYR A 95 15.10 12.46 -23.47
CA TYR A 95 14.26 13.54 -24.04
C TYR A 95 13.82 14.62 -23.01
N ASP A 96 13.54 15.83 -23.46
CA ASP A 96 13.18 17.04 -22.71
C ASP A 96 11.65 17.28 -22.66
N GLU A 97 11.25 18.45 -22.14
CA GLU A 97 9.85 18.80 -21.82
C GLU A 97 8.89 18.85 -23.02
N ASN A 98 9.41 18.77 -24.25
CA ASN A 98 8.62 18.66 -25.48
C ASN A 98 8.70 17.26 -26.13
N GLY A 99 9.53 16.38 -25.58
CA GLY A 99 9.84 15.08 -26.18
C GLY A 99 11.04 15.08 -27.12
N GLU A 100 11.95 16.07 -27.06
CA GLU A 100 13.17 16.13 -27.88
C GLU A 100 14.45 15.73 -27.13
N LEU A 101 15.46 15.16 -27.80
CA LEU A 101 16.66 14.65 -27.13
C LEU A 101 17.47 15.77 -26.47
N LYS A 102 17.65 15.71 -25.15
CA LYS A 102 18.69 16.40 -24.38
C LYS A 102 20.07 16.09 -24.95
N GLU A 103 20.80 17.12 -25.37
CA GLU A 103 22.21 16.99 -25.71
C GLU A 103 23.02 16.57 -24.48
N ILE A 104 23.94 15.64 -24.69
CA ILE A 104 24.89 15.15 -23.69
C ILE A 104 26.22 15.85 -24.01
N ILE A 105 26.73 16.67 -23.08
CA ILE A 105 28.12 17.17 -23.12
C ILE A 105 29.06 16.04 -22.72
#